data_AF-A0A937VG74-F1
#
_entry.id   AF-A0A937VG74-F1
#
_cell.length_a   1.000
_cell.length_b   1.000
_cell.length_c   1.000
_cell.angle_alpha   90.00
_cell.angle_beta   90.00
_cell.angle_gamma   90.00
#
_symmetry.space_group_name_H-M   'P 1'
#
loop_
_entity.id
_entity.type
_entity.pdbx_description
1 polymer ?
#
loop_
_entity_poly.entity_id
_entity_poly.type
_entity_poly.pdbx_seq_one_letter_code
_entity_poly.pdbx_strand_id
1 'polypeptide(L)'
;MPTPPFTAAAFNQFLQEKKLMAARCPTCHTLYLPPRALCPQCHDDKLEWAELSGKGKLAAFTSIYVGLTLMNAEGFDRNNPYCTGIVELDEGVRISARILGVA
;
A
#
# COMPACT_ATOMS: atom_id res chain seq x y z
N MET A 1 -19.80 15.05 5.11
CA MET A 1 -19.42 13.83 5.86
C MET A 1 -18.02 14.06 6.40
N PRO A 2 -17.70 13.67 7.64
CA PRO A 2 -16.34 13.86 8.16
C PRO A 2 -15.34 13.02 7.36
N THR A 3 -14.17 13.59 7.10
CA THR A 3 -13.06 12.89 6.46
C THR A 3 -12.65 11.69 7.32
N PRO A 4 -12.50 10.46 6.75
CA PRO A 4 -12.08 9.30 7.52
C PRO A 4 -10.73 9.53 8.22
N PRO A 5 -10.51 9.02 9.44
CA PRO A 5 -9.25 9.19 10.14
C PRO A 5 -8.12 8.39 9.46
N PHE A 6 -6.87 8.87 9.55
CA PHE A 6 -5.70 8.18 9.00
C PHE A 6 -5.31 6.95 9.83
N THR A 7 -6.08 5.87 9.68
CA THR A 7 -5.90 4.59 10.37
C THR A 7 -5.80 3.45 9.38
N ALA A 8 -5.23 2.31 9.81
CA ALA A 8 -5.20 1.11 8.98
C ALA A 8 -6.61 0.62 8.60
N ALA A 9 -7.60 0.77 9.50
CA ALA A 9 -8.98 0.41 9.23
C ALA A 9 -9.59 1.25 8.10
N ALA A 10 -9.42 2.58 8.14
CA ALA A 10 -9.90 3.47 7.09
C ALA A 10 -9.17 3.22 5.76
N PHE A 11 -7.86 2.99 5.80
CA PHE A 11 -7.10 2.61 4.61
C PHE A 11 -7.62 1.32 3.98
N ASN A 12 -7.89 0.29 4.79
CA ASN A 12 -8.46 -0.96 4.31
C ASN A 12 -9.86 -0.79 3.71
N GLN A 13 -10.69 0.12 4.24
CA GLN A 13 -11.98 0.46 3.64
C GLN A 13 -11.81 1.04 2.23
N PHE A 14 -10.86 1.97 2.03
CA PHE A 14 -10.58 2.48 0.69
C PHE A 14 -10.08 1.39 -0.27
N LEU A 15 -9.24 0.46 0.22
CA LEU A 15 -8.80 -0.69 -0.59
C LEU A 15 -9.97 -1.60 -1.01
N GLN A 16 -10.97 -1.80 -0.13
CA GLN A 16 -12.20 -2.54 -0.48
C GLN A 16 -13.01 -1.82 -1.57
N GLU A 17 -12.96 -0.48 -1.59
CA GLU A 17 -13.53 0.36 -2.65
C GLU A 17 -12.65 0.45 -3.91
N LYS A 18 -11.54 -0.30 -3.98
CA LYS A 18 -10.53 -0.26 -5.05
C LYS A 18 -9.85 1.10 -5.23
N LYS A 19 -9.78 1.90 -4.17
CA LYS A 19 -9.08 3.19 -4.15
C LYS A 19 -7.76 3.06 -3.39
N LEU A 20 -6.65 3.37 -4.06
CA LEU A 20 -5.35 3.41 -3.42
C LEU A 20 -5.10 4.82 -2.88
N MET A 21 -5.29 4.99 -1.57
CA MET A 21 -5.22 6.31 -0.93
C MET A 21 -3.92 6.51 -0.15
N ALA A 22 -3.34 7.70 -0.25
CA ALA A 22 -2.21 8.16 0.54
C ALA A 22 -2.59 9.34 1.43
N ALA A 23 -1.75 9.62 2.43
CA ALA A 23 -1.84 10.87 3.18
C ALA A 23 -0.91 11.90 2.52
N ARG A 24 -1.44 13.07 2.17
CA ARG A 24 -0.70 14.21 1.63
C ARG A 24 -0.64 15.33 2.64
N CYS A 25 0.55 15.88 2.86
CA CYS A 25 0.69 17.10 3.65
C CYS A 25 0.43 18.33 2.76
N PRO A 26 -0.53 19.20 3.09
CA PRO A 26 -0.77 20.41 2.30
C PRO A 26 0.37 21.43 2.46
N THR A 27 1.09 21.39 3.58
CA THR A 27 2.16 22.35 3.90
C THR A 27 3.49 22.06 3.20
N CYS A 28 3.94 20.80 3.18
CA CYS A 28 5.21 20.41 2.55
C CYS A 28 5.05 19.51 1.31
N HIS A 29 3.80 19.17 0.95
CA HIS A 29 3.44 18.34 -0.20
C HIS A 29 3.94 16.88 -0.18
N THR A 30 4.61 16.44 0.89
CA THR A 30 5.03 15.06 1.06
C THR A 30 3.85 14.10 1.09
N LEU A 31 3.98 12.99 0.36
CA LEU A 31 3.02 11.88 0.32
C LEU A 31 3.51 10.72 1.20
N TYR A 32 2.57 10.06 1.89
CA TYR A 32 2.85 8.92 2.74
C TYR A 32 1.92 7.76 2.40
N LEU A 33 2.54 6.61 2.14
CA LEU A 33 1.89 5.33 1.92
C LEU A 33 2.67 4.24 2.68
N PRO A 34 2.06 3.51 3.64
CA PRO A 34 0.70 3.68 4.16
C PRO A 34 0.43 5.07 4.76
N PRO A 35 -0.84 5.51 4.80
CA PRO A 35 -1.23 6.80 5.35
C PRO A 35 -0.89 6.92 6.84
N ARG A 36 -0.57 8.14 7.29
CA ARG A 36 -0.24 8.49 8.67
C ARG A 36 -1.05 9.72 9.09
N ALA A 37 -1.24 9.93 10.39
CA ALA A 37 -2.01 11.05 10.92
C ALA A 37 -1.20 12.34 11.17
N LEU A 38 0.13 12.26 11.12
CA LEU A 38 1.04 13.38 11.36
C LEU A 38 2.15 13.38 10.31
N CYS A 39 2.52 14.56 9.80
CA CYS A 39 3.64 14.72 8.88
C CYS A 39 4.98 14.65 9.63
N PRO A 40 5.87 13.66 9.37
CA PRO A 40 7.18 13.62 10.02
C PRO A 40 8.15 14.72 9.55
N GLN A 41 7.88 15.36 8.41
CA GLN A 41 8.76 16.40 7.85
C GLN A 41 8.51 17.77 8.49
N CYS A 42 7.23 18.19 8.62
CA CYS A 42 6.87 19.52 9.12
C CYS A 42 5.99 19.51 10.37
N HIS A 43 5.66 18.34 10.92
CA HIS A 43 4.84 18.15 12.14
C HIS A 43 3.41 18.69 12.04
N ASP A 44 2.92 18.93 10.82
CA ASP A 44 1.53 19.29 10.57
C ASP A 44 0.62 18.05 10.73
N ASP A 45 -0.51 18.23 11.39
CA ASP A 45 -1.54 17.21 11.62
C ASP A 45 -2.73 17.34 10.64
N LYS A 46 -2.77 18.40 9.83
CA LYS A 46 -3.79 18.64 8.80
C LYS A 46 -3.48 17.90 7.51
N LEU A 47 -3.29 16.60 7.59
CA LEU A 47 -3.09 15.77 6.40
C LEU A 47 -4.41 15.57 5.65
N GLU A 48 -4.31 15.39 4.33
CA GLU A 48 -5.44 15.17 3.44
C GLU A 48 -5.31 13.83 2.72
N TRP A 49 -6.43 13.16 2.47
CA TRP A 49 -6.42 11.95 1.63
C TRP A 49 -6.20 12.34 0.17
N ALA A 50 -5.25 11.67 -0.48
CA ALA A 50 -5.00 11.80 -1.90
C ALA A 50 -5.10 10.43 -2.57
N GLU A 51 -5.95 10.32 -3.59
CA GLU A 51 -6.04 9.10 -4.41
C GLU A 51 -4.84 9.04 -5.36
N LEU A 52 -4.18 7.88 -5.39
CA LEU A 52 -3.06 7.61 -6.28
C LEU A 52 -3.58 6.94 -7.56
N SER A 53 -2.86 7.13 -8.66
CA SER A 53 -3.21 6.57 -9.98
C SER A 53 -3.24 5.03 -10.01
N GLY A 54 -2.56 4.38 -9.05
CA GLY A 54 -2.36 2.93 -9.02
C GLY A 54 -1.37 2.42 -10.06
N LYS A 55 -0.71 3.32 -10.80
CA LYS A 55 0.33 2.99 -11.77
C LYS A 55 1.71 3.09 -11.12
N GLY A 56 2.61 2.24 -11.58
CA GLY A 56 3.96 2.21 -11.06
C GLY A 56 4.82 1.15 -11.73
N LYS A 57 6.02 0.99 -11.20
CA LYS A 57 7.03 0.03 -11.66
C LYS A 57 7.42 -0.89 -10.52
N LEU A 58 7.66 -2.15 -10.84
CA LEU A 58 8.16 -3.12 -9.87
C LEU A 58 9.62 -2.79 -9.53
N ALA A 59 9.88 -2.40 -8.29
CA ALA A 59 11.22 -2.02 -7.82
C ALA A 59 12.02 -3.24 -7.34
N ALA A 60 11.35 -4.19 -6.68
CA ALA A 60 11.94 -5.44 -6.20
C ALA A 60 10.83 -6.48 -6.03
N PHE A 61 11.16 -7.77 -6.15
CA PHE A 61 10.23 -8.86 -5.91
C PHE A 61 10.91 -10.08 -5.31
N THR A 62 10.09 -10.99 -4.76
CA THR A 62 10.53 -12.29 -4.26
C THR A 62 9.42 -13.32 -4.42
N SER A 63 9.82 -14.57 -4.70
CA SER A 63 8.94 -15.74 -4.71
C SER A 63 8.98 -16.40 -3.34
N ILE A 64 7.83 -16.52 -2.69
CA ILE A 64 7.70 -17.07 -1.35
C ILE A 64 7.27 -18.54 -1.44
N TYR A 65 8.21 -19.42 -1.10
CA TYR A 65 8.04 -20.89 -1.09
C TYR A 65 7.57 -21.43 0.27
N VAL A 66 7.73 -20.65 1.34
CA VAL A 66 7.32 -21.01 2.70
C VAL A 66 6.49 -19.85 3.24
N GLY A 67 5.18 -19.94 3.02
CA GLY A 67 4.21 -18.93 3.40
C GLY A 67 3.64 -19.09 4.80
N LEU A 68 2.82 -18.12 5.20
CA LEU A 68 2.02 -18.19 6.42
C LEU A 68 0.89 -19.21 6.27
N THR A 69 0.35 -19.71 7.39
CA THR A 69 -0.75 -20.70 7.41
C THR A 69 -1.94 -20.30 6.53
N LEU A 70 -2.29 -19.00 6.50
CA LEU A 70 -3.38 -18.49 5.67
C LEU A 70 -3.08 -18.63 4.17
N MET A 71 -1.84 -18.38 3.75
CA MET A 71 -1.43 -18.53 2.35
C MET A 71 -1.38 -20.00 1.94
N ASN A 72 -0.96 -20.88 2.84
CA ASN A 72 -0.98 -22.32 2.59
C ASN A 72 -2.41 -22.83 2.41
N ALA A 73 -3.37 -22.30 3.18
CA ALA A 73 -4.79 -22.61 3.00
C ALA A 73 -5.36 -22.09 1.67
N GLU A 74 -4.80 -21.01 1.10
CA GLU A 74 -5.10 -20.54 -0.26
C GLU A 74 -4.46 -21.40 -1.37
N GLY A 75 -3.68 -22.44 -1.01
CA GLY A 75 -3.06 -23.36 -1.96
C GLY A 75 -1.64 -23.00 -2.37
N PHE A 76 -0.99 -22.05 -1.70
CA PHE A 76 0.42 -21.75 -1.94
C PHE A 76 1.34 -22.65 -1.11
N ASP A 77 2.35 -23.23 -1.74
CA ASP A 77 3.30 -24.12 -1.08
C ASP A 77 4.69 -24.11 -1.76
N ARG A 78 5.53 -25.10 -1.44
CA ARG A 78 6.89 -25.21 -2.02
C ARG A 78 6.88 -25.49 -3.53
N ASN A 79 5.82 -26.09 -4.06
CA ASN A 79 5.67 -26.39 -5.48
C ASN A 79 4.80 -25.35 -6.20
N ASN A 80 4.04 -24.54 -5.45
CA ASN A 80 3.21 -23.45 -5.94
C ASN A 80 3.50 -22.15 -5.15
N PRO A 81 4.67 -21.51 -5.34
CA PRO A 81 5.02 -20.30 -4.62
C PRO A 81 4.17 -19.10 -5.08
N TYR A 82 4.00 -18.11 -4.20
CA TYR A 82 3.41 -16.82 -4.58
C TYR A 82 4.47 -15.73 -4.71
N CYS A 83 4.25 -14.79 -5.63
CA CYS A 83 5.13 -13.64 -5.81
C CYS A 83 4.63 -12.42 -5.02
N THR A 84 5.52 -11.77 -4.28
CA THR A 84 5.28 -10.46 -3.68
C THR A 84 6.36 -9.49 -4.12
N GLY A 85 6.04 -8.20 -4.13
CA GLY A 85 7.00 -7.18 -4.51
C GLY A 85 6.71 -5.81 -3.95
N ILE A 86 7.71 -4.95 -4.09
CA ILE A 86 7.61 -3.52 -3.81
C ILE A 86 7.37 -2.82 -5.15
N VAL A 87 6.25 -2.12 -5.23
CA VAL A 87 5.89 -1.28 -6.38
C VAL A 87 6.23 0.16 -6.03
N GLU A 88 7.04 0.80 -6.86
CA GLU A 88 7.25 2.25 -6.85
C GLU A 88 6.19 2.89 -7.74
N LEU A 89 5.29 3.65 -7.13
CA LEU A 89 4.19 4.30 -7.82
C LEU A 89 4.68 5.55 -8.55
N ASP A 90 3.95 5.99 -9.56
CA ASP A 90 4.31 7.17 -10.36
C ASP A 90 4.38 8.45 -9.51
N GLU A 91 3.67 8.49 -8.38
CA GLU A 91 3.73 9.59 -7.40
C GLU A 91 4.97 9.51 -6.46
N GLY A 92 5.85 8.52 -6.62
CA GLY A 92 7.14 8.39 -5.93
C GLY A 92 7.11 7.66 -4.59
N VAL A 93 5.93 7.28 -4.09
CA VAL A 93 5.79 6.44 -2.89
C VAL A 93 5.82 4.95 -3.25
N ARG A 94 6.14 4.10 -2.28
CA ARG A 94 6.26 2.65 -2.48
C ARG A 94 5.24 1.87 -1.67
N ILE A 95 4.78 0.75 -2.21
CA ILE A 95 3.86 -0.16 -1.52
C ILE A 95 4.25 -1.62 -1.76
N SER A 96 4.09 -2.44 -0.72
CA SER A 96 4.19 -3.90 -0.82
C SER A 96 2.87 -4.48 -1.32
N ALA A 97 2.92 -5.32 -2.35
CA ALA A 97 1.75 -5.99 -2.89
C ALA A 97 2.08 -7.38 -3.46
N ARG A 98 1.08 -8.27 -3.47
CA ARG A 98 1.16 -9.55 -4.18
C ARG A 98 1.10 -9.29 -5.68
N ILE A 99 1.96 -9.96 -6.45
CA ILE A 99 1.96 -9.87 -7.92
C ILE A 99 1.18 -11.07 -8.45
N LEU A 100 0.14 -10.79 -9.24
CA LEU A 100 -0.75 -11.81 -9.80
C LEU A 100 -0.34 -12.14 -11.24
N GLY A 101 -0.71 -13.33 -11.72
CA GLY A 101 -0.45 -13.77 -13.10
C GLY A 101 1.01 -14.11 -13.39
N VAL A 102 1.84 -14.23 -12.34
CA VAL A 102 3.23 -14.66 -12.41
C VAL A 102 3.41 -15.81 -11.40
N ALA A 103 3.83 -16.96 -11.90
CA ALA A 103 4.16 -18.16 -11.14
C ALA A 103 5.32 -18.88 -11.85
#